data_AF-A0A1I6RLY2-F1
#
_entry.id   AF-A0A1I6RLY2-F1
#
_cell.length_a   1.000
_cell.length_b   1.000
_cell.length_c   1.000
_cell.angle_alpha   90.00
_cell.angle_beta   90.00
_cell.angle_gamma   90.00
#
_symmetry.space_group_name_H-M   'P 1'
#
loop_
_entity.id
_entity.type
_entity.pdbx_description
1 polymer ?
#
loop_
_entity_poly.entity_id
_entity_poly.type
_entity_poly.pdbx_seq_one_letter_code
_entity_poly.pdbx_strand_id
1 'polypeptide(L)'
;MQLTSKDLNYLKDEMSWELLAFKKCFHYSQECTDPQLKQLIDQVGQMHQQHYQQLLAHLDPNGVGSAAMPPQGMLNNNSLPQ
;
A
#
# COMPACT_ATOMS: atom_id res chain seq x y z
N MET A 1 -1.27 27.14 -7.13
CA MET A 1 -1.47 27.06 -5.67
C MET A 1 -0.18 26.51 -5.08
N GLN A 2 0.44 27.15 -4.09
CA GLN A 2 1.67 26.64 -3.44
C GLN A 2 1.29 25.85 -2.19
N LEU A 3 1.92 24.69 -1.98
CA LEU A 3 1.84 23.95 -0.71
C LEU A 3 2.47 24.78 0.40
N THR A 4 1.74 24.96 1.51
CA THR A 4 2.27 25.60 2.70
C THR A 4 2.99 24.57 3.59
N SER A 5 3.77 25.05 4.56
CA SER A 5 4.38 24.17 5.57
C SER A 5 3.35 23.37 6.36
N LYS A 6 2.14 23.94 6.56
CA LYS A 6 1.04 23.25 7.24
C LYS A 6 0.52 22.08 6.42
N ASP A 7 0.35 22.29 5.10
CA ASP A 7 -0.08 21.23 4.17
C ASP A 7 0.97 20.11 4.09
N LEU A 8 2.26 20.45 4.05
CA LEU A 8 3.34 19.47 4.07
C LEU A 8 3.38 18.65 5.37
N ASN A 9 3.04 19.24 6.52
CA ASN A 9 2.96 18.50 7.77
C ASN A 9 1.78 17.53 7.78
N TYR A 10 0.60 17.94 7.27
CA TYR A 10 -0.53 17.01 7.12
C TYR A 10 -0.17 15.83 6.21
N LEU A 11 0.49 16.08 5.08
CA LEU A 11 0.88 14.99 4.18
C LEU A 11 1.88 14.01 4.81
N LYS A 12 2.78 14.48 5.69
CA LYS A 12 3.66 13.59 6.48
C LYS A 12 2.89 12.74 7.47
N ASP A 13 1.85 13.29 8.09
CA ASP A 13 0.97 12.55 9.00
C ASP A 13 0.20 11.47 8.22
N GLU A 14 -0.39 11.82 7.08
CA GLU A 14 -1.08 10.87 6.18
C GLU A 14 -0.15 9.73 5.75
N MET A 15 1.08 10.04 5.32
CA MET A 15 2.08 9.02 4.98
C MET A 15 2.41 8.10 6.17
N SER A 16 2.46 8.65 7.39
CA SER A 16 2.71 7.87 8.59
C SER A 16 1.54 6.92 8.90
N TRP A 17 0.30 7.35 8.63
CA TRP A 17 -0.89 6.53 8.78
C TRP A 17 -0.98 5.42 7.72
N GLU A 18 -0.70 5.72 6.46
CA GLU A 18 -0.66 4.71 5.39
C GLU A 18 0.42 3.64 5.66
N LEU A 19 1.60 4.05 6.12
CA LEU A 19 2.68 3.16 6.54
C LEU A 19 2.26 2.24 7.70
N LEU A 20 1.56 2.78 8.69
CA LEU A 20 1.05 2.01 9.81
C LEU A 20 -0.04 1.03 9.39
N ALA A 21 -0.96 1.47 8.52
CA ALA A 21 -2.08 0.67 8.04
C ALA A 21 -1.59 -0.57 7.28
N PHE A 22 -0.72 -0.42 6.28
CA PHE A 22 -0.25 -1.59 5.53
C PHE A 22 0.55 -2.57 6.41
N LYS A 23 1.34 -2.07 7.39
CA LYS A 23 2.05 -2.93 8.35
C LYS A 23 1.09 -3.76 9.20
N LYS A 24 0.00 -3.15 9.66
CA LYS A 24 -1.05 -3.85 10.42
C LYS A 24 -1.78 -4.87 9.55
N CYS A 25 -2.13 -4.51 8.31
CA CYS A 25 -2.73 -5.46 7.37
C CYS A 25 -1.80 -6.66 7.15
N PHE A 26 -0.52 -6.43 6.90
CA PHE A 26 0.46 -7.50 6.74
C PHE A 26 0.59 -8.40 7.98
N HIS A 27 0.58 -7.82 9.19
CA HIS A 27 0.56 -8.55 10.44
C HIS A 27 -0.69 -9.43 10.55
N TYR A 28 -1.88 -8.84 10.43
CA TYR A 28 -3.14 -9.55 10.66
C TYR A 28 -3.48 -10.56 9.56
N SER A 29 -3.02 -10.34 8.32
CA SER A 29 -3.10 -11.34 7.26
C SER A 29 -2.36 -12.63 7.63
N GLN A 30 -1.24 -12.55 8.36
CA GLN A 30 -0.49 -13.72 8.80
C GLN A 30 -1.14 -14.46 9.98
N GLU A 31 -1.87 -13.74 10.83
CA GLU A 31 -2.62 -14.33 11.95
C GLU A 31 -4.01 -14.83 11.53
N CYS A 32 -4.49 -14.44 10.35
CA CYS A 32 -5.81 -14.82 9.85
C CYS A 32 -5.80 -16.25 9.27
N THR A 33 -6.71 -17.08 9.78
CA THR A 33 -6.89 -18.46 9.33
C THR A 33 -7.94 -18.60 8.24
N ASP A 34 -8.89 -17.66 8.14
CA ASP A 34 -9.91 -17.66 7.10
C ASP A 34 -9.30 -17.18 5.76
N PRO A 35 -9.34 -18.00 4.70
CA PRO A 35 -8.70 -17.64 3.42
C PRO A 35 -9.29 -16.40 2.75
N GLN A 36 -10.60 -16.17 2.86
CA GLN A 36 -11.27 -15.03 2.21
C GLN A 36 -10.93 -13.74 2.94
N LEU A 37 -10.93 -13.76 4.27
CA LEU A 37 -10.57 -12.62 5.09
C LEU A 37 -9.09 -12.29 4.93
N LYS A 38 -8.20 -13.30 4.87
CA LYS A 38 -6.78 -13.10 4.56
C LYS A 38 -6.59 -12.36 3.24
N GLN A 39 -7.25 -12.83 2.18
CA GLN A 39 -7.19 -12.18 0.86
C GLN A 39 -7.67 -10.72 0.90
N LEU A 40 -8.75 -10.45 1.62
CA LEU A 40 -9.27 -9.10 1.78
C LEU A 40 -8.28 -8.20 2.52
N ILE A 41 -7.69 -8.69 3.62
CA ILE A 41 -6.68 -7.95 4.40
C ILE A 41 -5.45 -7.64 3.53
N ASP A 42 -5.00 -8.62 2.72
CA ASP A 42 -3.88 -8.42 1.80
C ASP A 42 -4.19 -7.35 0.73
N GLN A 43 -5.39 -7.36 0.16
CA GLN A 43 -5.83 -6.35 -0.81
C GLN A 43 -5.86 -4.94 -0.20
N VAL A 44 -6.40 -4.81 1.02
CA VAL A 44 -6.43 -3.54 1.75
C VAL A 44 -5.02 -3.07 2.08
N GLY A 45 -4.13 -3.97 2.50
CA GLY A 45 -2.72 -3.66 2.76
C GLY A 45 -2.00 -3.13 1.51
N GLN A 46 -2.24 -3.75 0.35
CA GLN A 46 -1.67 -3.30 -0.93
C GLN A 46 -2.18 -1.91 -1.32
N MET A 47 -3.46 -1.62 -1.11
CA MET A 47 -4.03 -0.29 -1.37
C MET A 47 -3.31 0.79 -0.53
N HIS A 48 -3.13 0.56 0.78
CA HIS A 48 -2.43 1.50 1.66
C HIS A 48 -0.96 1.70 1.25
N GLN A 49 -0.27 0.64 0.83
CA GLN A 49 1.08 0.74 0.29
C GLN A 49 1.12 1.60 -0.99
N GLN A 50 0.16 1.41 -1.91
CA GLN A 50 0.07 2.20 -3.13
C GLN A 50 -0.17 3.69 -2.83
N HIS A 51 -1.07 4.01 -1.89
CA HIS A 51 -1.31 5.39 -1.46
C HIS A 51 -0.06 6.04 -0.88
N TYR A 52 0.67 5.35 0.00
CA TYR A 52 1.95 5.83 0.52
C TYR A 52 2.94 6.16 -0.60
N GLN A 53 3.07 5.26 -1.58
CA GLN A 53 3.99 5.43 -2.70
C GLN A 53 3.61 6.62 -3.59
N GLN A 54 2.31 6.82 -3.82
CA GLN A 54 1.79 7.98 -4.57
C GLN A 54 2.09 9.29 -3.84
N LEU A 55 1.80 9.36 -2.54
CA LEU A 55 2.11 10.54 -1.71
C LEU A 55 3.62 10.86 -1.74
N LEU A 56 4.46 9.83 -1.62
CA LEU A 56 5.92 9.99 -1.71
C LEU A 56 6.35 10.55 -3.07
N ALA A 57 5.82 10.01 -4.17
CA ALA A 57 6.14 10.48 -5.52
C ALA A 57 5.69 11.93 -5.78
N HIS A 58 4.57 12.35 -5.18
CA HIS A 58 4.11 13.73 -5.29
C HIS A 58 4.95 14.72 -4.48
N LEU A 59 5.54 14.26 -3.36
CA LEU A 59 6.37 15.08 -2.48
C LEU A 59 7.85 15.11 -2.88
N ASP A 60 8.32 14.07 -3.58
CA ASP A 60 9.67 13.99 -4.13
C ASP A 60 9.64 13.95 -5.68
N PRO A 61 9.46 15.10 -6.34
CA PRO A 61 9.37 15.17 -7.81
C PRO A 61 10.69 14.84 -8.53
N ASN A 62 11.81 14.76 -7.82
CA ASN A 62 13.11 14.30 -8.37
C ASN A 62 13.47 12.88 -7.92
N GLY A 63 12.71 12.31 -6.98
CA GLY A 63 12.82 10.96 -6.51
C GLY A 63 12.49 10.02 -7.65
N VAL A 64 13.45 9.16 -7.95
CA VAL A 64 13.41 8.12 -8.99
C VAL A 64 12.38 7.04 -8.61
N GLY A 65 11.10 7.42 -8.53
CA GLY A 65 9.96 6.57 -8.17
C GLY A 65 9.12 6.17 -9.38
N SER A 66 9.56 6.53 -10.59
CA SER A 66 9.02 6.01 -11.85
C SER A 66 9.50 4.58 -12.11
N ALA A 67 9.26 3.67 -11.18
CA ALA A 67 9.12 2.27 -11.51
C ALA A 67 7.63 2.00 -11.44
N ALA A 68 6.97 2.11 -12.59
CA ALA A 68 5.68 1.49 -12.80
C ALA A 68 5.77 0.08 -12.21
N MET A 69 5.08 -0.16 -11.09
CA MET A 69 4.88 -1.53 -10.65
C MET A 69 4.17 -2.22 -11.80
N PRO A 70 4.73 -3.32 -12.35
CA PRO A 70 3.98 -4.09 -13.32
C PRO A 70 2.64 -4.46 -12.68
N PRO A 71 1.55 -4.63 -13.45
CA PRO A 71 0.40 -5.34 -12.94
C PRO A 71 0.92 -6.72 -12.53
N GLN A 72 1.19 -6.91 -11.24
CA GLN A 72 1.63 -8.19 -10.72
C GLN A 72 0.40 -9.06 -10.87
N GLY A 73 0.41 -9.84 -11.95
CA GLY A 73 -0.69 -10.70 -12.34
C GLY A 73 -1.16 -11.47 -11.13
N MET A 74 -2.48 -11.57 -11.03
CA MET A 74 -3.20 -12.46 -10.13
C MET A 74 -2.32 -13.70 -9.87
N LEU A 75 -1.78 -13.83 -8.66
CA LEU A 75 -1.18 -15.08 -8.18
C LEU A 75 -2.35 -16.07 -8.10
N ASN A 76 -2.69 -16.63 -9.25
CA ASN A 76 -3.69 -17.65 -9.43
C ASN A 76 -3.13 -18.95 -8.86
N ASN A 77 -3.36 -19.18 -7.57
CA ASN A 77 -3.04 -20.45 -6.93
C ASN A 77 -4.18 -21.47 -7.06
N ASN A 78 -4.84 -21.50 -8.23
CA ASN A 78 -5.80 -22.55 -8.60
C ASN A 78 -5.25 -23.41 -9.75
N SER A 79 -4.22 -24.20 -9.47
CA SER A 79 -3.90 -25.38 -10.27
C SER A 79 -3.90 -26.62 -9.38
N LEU A 80 -5.09 -26.99 -8.92
CA LEU A 80 -5.40 -28.40 -8.64
C LEU A 80 -5.78 -29.06 -9.98
N PRO A 81 -5.33 -30.31 -10.21
CA PRO A 81 -6.27 -31.39 -9.98
C PRO A 81 -5.68 -32.63 -9.29
N GLN A 82 -6.55 -33.22 -8.45
CA GLN A 82 -6.52 -34.51 -7.74
C GLN A 82 -5.49 -34.66 -6.61
#